data_AF-A0A261G4D8-F1
#
_entry.id   AF-A0A261G4D8-F1
#
_cell.length_a   1.000
_cell.length_b   1.000
_cell.length_c   1.000
_cell.angle_alpha   90.00
_cell.angle_beta   90.00
_cell.angle_gamma   90.00
#
_symmetry.space_group_name_H-M   'P 1'
#
loop_
_entity.id
_entity.type
_entity.pdbx_description
1 polymer ?
#
loop_
_entity_poly.entity_id
_entity_poly.type
_entity_poly.pdbx_seq_one_letter_code
_entity_poly.pdbx_strand_id
1 'polypeptide(L)' 'MALPKYRTSRSHTRSRRANWKATTPQLVTVTTPEGKTTQVPQNLAAAVRKGYIKP' A
#
# COMPACT_ATOMS: atom_id res chain seq x y z
N MET A 1 -22.44 -17.13 -21.68
CA MET A 1 -21.21 -16.42 -21.23
C MET A 1 -21.03 -15.18 -22.07
N ALA A 2 -20.75 -14.03 -21.47
CA ALA A 2 -20.51 -12.80 -22.22
C ALA A 2 -19.07 -12.79 -22.76
N LEU A 3 -18.93 -12.53 -24.07
CA LEU A 3 -17.64 -12.38 -24.75
C LEU A 3 -17.51 -10.96 -25.30
N PRO A 4 -16.31 -10.36 -25.30
CA PRO A 4 -16.10 -9.07 -25.91
C PRO A 4 -16.28 -9.17 -27.43
N LYS A 5 -17.20 -8.37 -27.98
CA LYS A 5 -17.47 -8.32 -29.42
C LYS A 5 -16.38 -7.58 -30.20
N TYR A 6 -15.74 -6.59 -29.58
CA TYR A 6 -14.78 -5.69 -30.22
C TYR A 6 -13.49 -5.57 -29.41
N ARG A 7 -12.40 -5.26 -30.11
CA ARG A 7 -11.14 -4.87 -29.48
C ARG A 7 -11.30 -3.51 -28.81
N THR A 8 -11.01 -3.43 -27.51
CA THR A 8 -10.98 -2.16 -26.78
C THR A 8 -9.93 -1.22 -27.38
N SER A 9 -10.29 0.05 -27.59
CA SER A 9 -9.37 1.05 -28.15
C SER A 9 -8.11 1.22 -27.28
N ARG A 10 -7.03 1.70 -27.91
CA ARG A 10 -5.77 1.99 -27.21
C ARG A 10 -5.98 2.96 -26.05
N SER A 11 -6.73 4.05 -26.29
CA SER A 11 -7.01 5.06 -25.27
C SER A 11 -7.73 4.45 -24.06
N HIS A 12 -8.83 3.72 -24.26
CA HIS A 12 -9.57 3.08 -23.17
C HIS A 12 -8.73 2.06 -22.39
N THR A 13 -7.92 1.27 -23.10
CA THR A 13 -7.03 0.30 -22.47
C THR A 13 -5.98 0.98 -21.59
N ARG A 14 -5.37 2.08 -22.07
CA ARG A 14 -4.36 2.83 -21.33
C ARG A 14 -4.95 3.55 -20.13
N SER A 15 -6.10 4.21 -20.28
CA SER A 15 -6.78 4.90 -19.18
C SER A 15 -7.16 3.93 -18.07
N ARG A 16 -7.72 2.76 -18.40
CA ARG A 16 -8.03 1.73 -17.39
C ARG A 16 -6.78 1.24 -16.67
N ARG A 17 -5.69 0.95 -17.41
CA ARG A 17 -4.44 0.47 -16.81
C ARG A 17 -3.75 1.51 -15.93
N ALA A 18 -3.84 2.80 -16.27
CA ALA A 18 -3.22 3.87 -15.49
C ALA A 18 -3.78 3.98 -14.06
N ASN A 19 -5.03 3.54 -13.83
CA ASN A 19 -5.63 3.49 -12.51
C ASN A 19 -5.20 2.27 -11.68
N TRP A 20 -4.61 1.26 -12.30
CA TRP A 20 -4.05 0.12 -11.58
C TRP A 20 -2.68 0.49 -11.02
N LYS A 21 -2.70 1.18 -9.89
CA LYS A 21 -1.55 1.67 -9.14
C LYS A 21 -1.74 1.38 -7.65
N ALA A 22 -0.63 1.25 -6.92
CA ALA A 22 -0.65 1.08 -5.48
C ALA A 22 -0.58 2.43 -4.76
N THR A 23 -1.35 2.59 -3.69
CA THR A 23 -1.26 3.76 -2.80
C THR A 23 -0.20 3.49 -1.74
N THR A 24 0.74 4.41 -1.58
CA THR A 24 1.76 4.34 -0.53
C THR A 24 1.13 4.59 0.84
N PRO A 25 1.37 3.74 1.86
CA PRO A 25 0.88 4.00 3.22
C PRO A 25 1.57 5.22 3.82
N GLN A 26 0.83 5.96 4.65
CA GLN A 26 1.41 7.04 5.44
C GLN A 26 2.26 6.44 6.57
N LEU A 27 3.53 6.82 6.62
CA LEU A 27 4.47 6.36 7.62
C LEU A 27 4.52 7.31 8.81
N VAL A 28 4.65 6.74 10.00
CA VAL A 28 4.79 7.45 11.27
C VAL A 28 6.07 6.98 11.95
N THR A 29 6.81 7.93 12.52
CA THR A 29 8.01 7.63 13.30
C THR A 29 7.63 7.05 14.66
N VAL A 30 8.19 5.89 15.00
CA VAL A 30 7.93 5.16 16.23
C VAL A 30 9.24 4.66 16.83
N THR A 31 9.36 4.79 18.16
CA THR A 31 10.46 4.20 18.93
C THR A 31 10.07 2.78 19.37
N THR A 32 10.92 1.81 19.05
CA THR A 32 10.79 0.43 19.50
C THR A 32 11.21 0.28 20.97
N PRO A 33 10.77 -0.79 21.66
CA PRO A 33 11.26 -1.12 23.00
C PRO A 33 12.78 -1.28 23.07
N GLU A 34 13.42 -1.70 21.97
CA GLU A 34 14.87 -1.83 21.83
C GLU A 34 15.58 -0.46 21.65
N GLY A 35 14.84 0.66 21.68
CA GLY A 35 15.38 2.03 21.58
C GLY A 35 15.62 2.54 20.16
N LYS A 36 15.29 1.76 19.12
CA LYS A 36 15.47 2.18 17.71
C LYS A 36 14.27 2.98 17.21
N THR A 37 14.56 4.08 16.50
CA THR A 37 13.56 4.90 15.80
C THR A 37 13.34 4.35 14.39
N THR A 38 12.10 4.00 14.05
CA THR A 38 11.73 3.41 12.75
C THR A 38 10.46 4.05 12.19
N GLN A 39 10.27 3.97 10.87
CA GLN A 39 9.07 4.47 10.20
C GLN A 39 8.16 3.31 9.85
N VAL A 40 6.94 3.32 10.39
CA VAL A 40 5.97 2.24 10.19
C VAL A 40 4.60 2.80 9.82
N PRO A 41 3.76 2.04 9.09
CA PRO A 41 2.37 2.41 8.86
C PRO A 41 1.64 2.68 10.19
N GLN A 42 0.79 3.71 10.22
CA GLN A 42 0.15 4.19 11.44
C GLN A 42 -0.64 3.11 12.20
N ASN A 43 -1.28 2.18 11.49
CA ASN A 43 -2.03 1.07 12.08
C ASN A 43 -1.12 0.08 12.84
N LEU A 44 0.16 -0.02 12.48
CA LEU A 44 1.12 -0.91 13.14
C LEU A 44 1.88 -0.23 14.29
N ALA A 45 1.77 1.10 14.44
CA ALA A 45 2.52 1.87 15.43
C ALA A 45 2.34 1.35 16.86
N ALA A 46 1.13 0.99 17.26
CA ALA A 46 0.86 0.47 18.61
C ALA A 46 1.52 -0.89 18.86
N ALA A 47 1.53 -1.77 17.86
CA ALA A 47 2.15 -3.08 17.96
C ALA A 47 3.67 -2.98 18.03
N VAL A 48 4.26 -2.06 17.27
CA VAL A 48 5.71 -1.79 17.25
C VAL A 48 6.17 -1.18 18.57
N ARG A 49 5.42 -0.23 19.14
CA ARG A 49 5.71 0.33 20.49
C ARG A 49 5.68 -0.73 21.59
N LYS A 50 4.81 -1.73 21.47
CA LYS A 50 4.67 -2.82 22.44
C LYS A 50 5.64 -3.98 22.19
N GLY A 51 6.37 -3.98 21.07
CA GLY A 51 7.30 -5.04 20.71
C GLY A 51 6.66 -6.31 20.13
N TYR A 52 5.37 -6.28 19.77
CA TYR A 52 4.70 -7.43 19.14
C TYR A 52 5.08 -7.61 17.68
N ILE A 53 5.52 -6.55 17.02
CA ILE A 53 5.97 -6.55 15.64
C ILE A 53 7.36 -5.90 15.61
N LYS A 54 8.32 -6.59 14.99
CA LYS A 54 9.63 -6.03 14.70
C LYS A 54 9.57 -5.32 13.33
N PRO A 55 9.88 -4.02 13.29
CA PRO A 55 9.91 -3.25 12.04
C PRO A 55 11.06 -3.67 11.12
#